data_AF-A0A670YBL3-F1
#
_entry.id   AF-A0A670YBL3-F1
#
_cell.length_a   1.000
_cell.length_b   1.000
_cell.length_c   1.000
_cell.angle_alpha   90.00
_cell.angle_beta   90.00
_cell.angle_gamma   90.00
#
_symmetry.space_group_name_H-M   'P 1'
#
loop_
_entity.id
_entity.type
_entity.pdbx_description
1 polymer ?
#
loop_
_entity_poly.entity_id
_entity_poly.type
_entity_poly.pdbx_seq_one_letter_code
_entity_poly.pdbx_strand_id
1 'polypeptide(L)'
;MISDKYLVEYKLDPEDPHLQEPETMLLQSTVDIPPKTDPRDPRGINQHLKLEFSDILAEPSSFRTFDRIWTWSDITFESSRLWCYRIISLLCAVPVSLCSGFLFACLGCLHIWCVMPCIQMCTMAMPPVRILWASILDVLIAPLFTSLGRCCSAIYLTVTQK
;
A
#
# COMPACT_ATOMS: atom_id res chain seq x y z
N MET A 1 -26.90 -20.80 -14.52
CA MET A 1 -27.39 -21.71 -13.47
C MET A 1 -27.49 -20.91 -12.18
N ILE A 2 -28.67 -20.39 -11.88
CA ILE A 2 -28.94 -19.70 -10.60
C ILE A 2 -28.97 -20.79 -9.52
N SER A 3 -28.33 -20.56 -8.38
CA SER A 3 -28.18 -21.59 -7.33
C SER A 3 -29.45 -21.65 -6.48
N ASP A 4 -29.96 -22.85 -6.20
CA ASP A 4 -31.25 -23.12 -5.52
C ASP A 4 -31.36 -22.61 -4.07
N LYS A 5 -30.34 -21.90 -3.55
CA LYS A 5 -30.32 -21.33 -2.20
C LYS A 5 -31.12 -20.02 -2.04
N TYR A 6 -31.72 -19.51 -3.10
CA TYR A 6 -32.49 -18.25 -3.08
C TYR A 6 -34.00 -18.43 -3.21
N LEU A 7 -34.48 -19.67 -3.33
CA LEU A 7 -35.92 -19.95 -3.41
C LEU A 7 -36.45 -20.29 -2.03
N VAL A 8 -36.84 -19.25 -1.28
CA VAL A 8 -37.68 -19.41 -0.10
C VAL A 8 -39.10 -19.64 -0.58
N GLU A 9 -39.56 -20.89 -0.46
CA GLU A 9 -40.91 -21.32 -0.80
C GLU A 9 -41.89 -20.69 0.21
N TYR A 10 -42.53 -19.59 -0.19
CA TYR A 10 -43.56 -18.95 0.64
C TYR A 10 -44.87 -19.73 0.48
N LYS A 11 -45.13 -20.64 1.43
CA LYS A 11 -46.47 -21.24 1.55
C LYS A 11 -47.46 -20.15 1.96
N LEU A 12 -48.29 -19.71 1.03
CA LEU A 12 -49.51 -18.99 1.36
C LEU A 12 -50.53 -20.01 1.86
N ASP A 13 -50.73 -20.08 3.18
CA ASP A 13 -51.98 -20.58 3.74
C ASP A 13 -53.01 -19.43 3.74
N PRO A 14 -54.26 -19.68 3.28
CA PRO A 14 -55.29 -18.65 3.23
C PRO A 14 -56.05 -18.55 4.56
N GLU A 15 -56.36 -17.30 4.93
CA GLU A 15 -57.48 -16.86 5.79
C GLU A 15 -57.46 -17.22 7.30
N ASP A 16 -57.32 -16.20 8.17
CA ASP A 16 -58.49 -15.53 8.74
C ASP A 16 -58.14 -14.24 9.54
N PRO A 17 -59.05 -13.25 9.62
CA PRO A 17 -58.79 -11.87 10.03
C PRO A 17 -59.15 -11.61 11.50
N HIS A 18 -58.45 -10.71 12.20
CA HIS A 18 -59.07 -9.76 13.14
C HIS A 18 -58.05 -8.69 13.59
N LEU A 19 -58.53 -7.44 13.50
CA LEU A 19 -57.87 -6.16 13.75
C LEU A 19 -57.91 -5.78 15.24
N GLN A 20 -56.78 -5.40 15.87
CA GLN A 20 -56.73 -4.34 16.90
C GLN A 20 -55.29 -3.96 17.32
N GLU A 21 -54.89 -2.70 17.12
CA GLU A 21 -53.85 -1.98 17.90
C GLU A 21 -54.37 -1.73 19.35
N PRO A 22 -53.59 -1.32 20.39
CA PRO A 22 -52.26 -0.66 20.38
C PRO A 22 -51.24 -1.11 21.47
N GLU A 23 -50.01 -0.62 21.33
CA GLU A 23 -49.03 -0.28 22.39
C GLU A 23 -48.33 -1.36 23.27
N THR A 24 -47.00 -1.40 23.05
CA THR A 24 -45.90 -1.59 24.01
C THR A 24 -45.49 -3.03 24.39
N MET A 25 -44.19 -3.26 24.17
CA MET A 25 -43.28 -4.22 24.83
C MET A 25 -43.00 -5.54 24.10
N LEU A 26 -41.80 -5.55 23.53
CA LEU A 26 -40.88 -6.69 23.34
C LEU A 26 -41.23 -7.69 22.24
N LEU A 27 -40.54 -7.52 21.11
CA LEU A 27 -39.84 -8.54 20.32
C LEU A 27 -39.41 -7.80 19.05
N GLN A 28 -38.27 -7.09 19.03
CA GLN A 28 -36.97 -7.72 18.86
C GLN A 28 -37.03 -8.88 17.85
N SER A 29 -37.62 -8.64 16.68
CA SER A 29 -37.20 -9.36 15.47
C SER A 29 -35.87 -8.74 15.05
N THR A 30 -34.80 -9.26 15.65
CA THR A 30 -33.44 -9.17 15.14
C THR A 30 -33.44 -9.76 13.73
N VAL A 31 -33.76 -8.94 12.75
CA VAL A 31 -33.21 -9.12 11.42
C VAL A 31 -31.72 -8.91 11.61
N ASP A 32 -30.97 -10.00 11.76
CA ASP A 32 -29.51 -10.01 11.79
C ASP A 32 -28.99 -9.48 10.45
N ILE A 33 -28.99 -8.16 10.32
CA ILE A 33 -28.15 -7.46 9.37
C ILE A 33 -26.73 -7.78 9.85
N PRO A 34 -25.92 -8.53 9.07
CA PRO A 34 -24.57 -8.85 9.49
C PRO A 34 -23.87 -7.54 9.85
N PRO A 35 -23.16 -7.49 11.00
CA PRO A 35 -22.52 -6.27 11.45
C PRO A 35 -21.69 -5.73 10.29
N LYS A 36 -21.97 -4.49 9.87
CA LYS A 36 -21.27 -3.83 8.77
C LYS A 36 -19.81 -3.72 9.19
N THR A 37 -19.01 -4.70 8.81
CA THR A 37 -17.61 -4.80 9.17
C THR A 37 -16.90 -3.63 8.51
N ASP A 38 -16.40 -2.70 9.31
CA ASP A 38 -15.50 -1.68 8.81
C ASP A 38 -14.20 -2.39 8.40
N PRO A 39 -13.85 -2.46 7.10
CA PRO A 39 -12.63 -3.14 6.68
C PRO A 39 -11.37 -2.48 7.27
N ARG A 40 -11.48 -1.25 7.78
CA ARG A 40 -10.37 -0.51 8.40
C ARG A 40 -10.10 -0.94 9.84
N ASP A 41 -11.08 -1.52 10.53
CA ASP A 41 -10.90 -2.05 11.88
C ASP A 41 -11.71 -3.35 12.08
N PRO A 42 -11.24 -4.47 11.52
CA PRO A 42 -11.94 -5.75 11.60
C PRO A 42 -12.01 -6.34 13.02
N ARG A 43 -11.20 -5.82 13.96
CA ARG A 43 -11.13 -6.29 15.36
C ARG A 43 -11.75 -5.31 16.35
N GLY A 44 -12.23 -4.16 15.88
CA GLY A 44 -12.85 -3.13 16.72
C GLY A 44 -11.94 -2.56 17.81
N ILE A 45 -10.63 -2.61 17.63
CA ILE A 45 -9.66 -2.18 18.66
C ILE A 45 -9.57 -0.65 18.75
N ASN A 46 -9.93 0.06 17.68
CA ASN A 46 -9.77 1.52 17.53
C ASN A 46 -11.10 2.28 17.65
N GLN A 47 -12.09 1.71 18.33
CA GLN A 47 -13.38 2.38 18.55
C GLN A 47 -13.22 3.77 19.18
N HIS A 48 -12.23 3.95 20.05
CA HIS A 48 -11.91 5.24 20.69
C HIS A 48 -11.43 6.34 19.73
N LEU A 49 -11.02 6.00 18.50
CA LEU A 49 -10.61 6.97 17.47
C LEU A 49 -11.74 7.35 16.52
N LYS A 50 -12.91 6.72 16.68
CA LYS A 50 -14.07 7.01 15.84
C LYS A 50 -14.77 8.26 16.38
N LEU A 51 -14.45 9.40 15.77
CA LEU A 51 -15.08 10.67 16.09
C LEU A 51 -16.39 10.81 15.33
N GLU A 52 -17.50 10.90 16.06
CA GLU A 52 -18.80 11.30 15.51
C GLU A 52 -18.98 12.83 15.56
N PHE A 53 -19.88 13.37 14.75
CA PHE A 53 -20.25 14.78 14.79
C PHE A 53 -20.72 15.23 16.19
N SER A 54 -21.47 14.36 16.88
CA SER A 54 -21.92 14.57 18.26
C SER A 54 -20.76 14.70 19.25
N ASP A 55 -19.69 13.91 19.08
CA ASP A 55 -18.48 13.98 19.91
C ASP A 55 -17.68 15.26 19.70
N ILE A 56 -17.67 15.79 18.46
CA ILE A 56 -16.94 17.02 18.12
C ILE A 56 -17.60 18.25 18.75
N LEU A 57 -18.94 18.27 18.81
CA LEU A 57 -19.70 19.37 19.41
C LEU A 57 -19.92 19.20 20.92
N ALA A 58 -19.77 17.98 21.44
CA ALA A 58 -19.99 17.61 22.84
C ALA A 58 -21.38 18.03 23.39
N GLU A 59 -22.39 18.14 22.53
CA GLU A 59 -23.72 18.58 22.93
C GLU A 59 -24.56 17.41 23.46
N PRO A 60 -25.15 17.51 24.67
CA PRO A 60 -26.07 16.50 25.17
C PRO A 60 -27.39 16.53 24.39
N SER A 61 -27.96 15.35 24.09
CA SER A 61 -29.19 15.18 23.29
C SER A 61 -30.43 15.89 23.84
N SER A 62 -30.40 16.41 25.06
CA SER A 62 -31.52 17.05 25.75
C SER A 62 -31.76 18.52 25.37
N PHE A 63 -30.81 19.22 24.73
CA PHE A 63 -30.91 20.66 24.45
C PHE A 63 -31.20 21.00 22.96
N ARG A 64 -31.51 19.99 22.15
CA ARG A 64 -31.81 20.19 20.72
C ARG A 64 -33.20 20.78 20.54
N THR A 65 -33.25 22.09 20.34
CA THR A 65 -34.52 22.82 20.13
C THR A 65 -35.01 22.74 18.66
N PHE A 66 -34.19 22.20 17.75
CA PHE A 66 -34.53 22.12 16.32
C PHE A 66 -33.91 20.88 15.61
N ASP A 67 -34.63 19.76 15.63
CA ASP A 67 -34.16 18.47 15.10
C ASP A 67 -33.77 18.50 13.61
N ARG A 68 -34.43 19.35 12.81
CA ARG A 68 -34.15 19.40 11.37
C ARG A 68 -32.77 19.98 11.08
N ILE A 69 -32.37 21.07 11.74
CA ILE A 69 -31.06 21.73 11.55
C ILE A 69 -29.95 20.78 11.98
N TRP A 70 -30.16 20.06 13.09
CA TRP A 70 -29.22 19.04 13.54
C TRP A 70 -28.93 18.01 12.45
N THR A 71 -29.98 17.40 11.88
CA THR A 71 -29.84 16.42 10.80
C THR A 71 -29.16 16.99 9.56
N TRP A 72 -29.50 18.22 9.16
CA TRP A 72 -28.83 18.89 8.04
C TRP A 72 -27.35 19.18 8.31
N SER A 73 -26.99 19.55 9.54
CA SER A 73 -25.60 19.80 9.93
C SER A 73 -24.77 18.53 9.93
N ASP A 74 -25.32 17.42 10.42
CA ASP A 74 -24.68 16.11 10.45
C ASP A 74 -24.37 15.61 9.03
N ILE A 75 -25.38 15.66 8.15
CA ILE A 75 -25.25 15.27 6.73
C ILE A 75 -24.23 16.15 5.99
N THR A 76 -24.26 17.46 6.26
CA THR A 76 -23.33 18.42 5.64
C THR A 76 -21.90 18.21 6.14
N PHE A 77 -21.72 17.89 7.41
CA PHE A 77 -20.43 17.56 8.00
C PHE A 77 -19.83 16.30 7.36
N GLU A 78 -20.59 15.20 7.28
CA GLU A 78 -20.13 13.97 6.66
C GLU A 78 -19.76 14.16 5.17
N SER A 79 -20.60 14.89 4.43
CA SER A 79 -20.32 15.24 3.04
C SER A 79 -19.07 16.10 2.91
N SER A 80 -18.92 17.14 3.73
CA SER A 80 -17.76 18.03 3.69
C SER A 80 -16.47 17.27 3.95
N ARG A 81 -16.46 16.33 4.90
CA ARG A 81 -15.32 15.46 5.18
C ARG A 81 -14.90 14.68 3.95
N LEU A 82 -15.85 14.01 3.29
CA LEU A 82 -15.57 13.21 2.09
C LEU A 82 -15.05 14.07 0.93
N TRP A 83 -15.72 15.18 0.64
CA TRP A 83 -15.36 16.06 -0.47
C TRP A 83 -14.03 16.79 -0.23
N CYS A 84 -13.75 17.22 1.00
CA CYS A 84 -12.49 17.84 1.37
C CYS A 84 -11.32 16.87 1.13
N TYR A 85 -11.43 15.61 1.57
CA TYR A 85 -10.40 14.60 1.27
C TYR A 85 -10.17 14.42 -0.23
N ARG A 86 -11.24 14.34 -1.03
CA ARG A 86 -11.14 14.16 -2.49
C ARG A 86 -10.50 15.37 -3.17
N ILE A 87 -10.92 16.58 -2.82
CA ILE A 87 -10.41 17.82 -3.42
C ILE A 87 -8.95 18.04 -3.04
N ILE A 88 -8.60 17.89 -1.76
CA ILE A 88 -7.20 18.03 -1.31
C ILE A 88 -6.33 16.97 -2.00
N SER A 89 -6.78 15.71 -2.05
CA SER A 89 -6.02 14.65 -2.71
C SER A 89 -5.81 14.94 -4.21
N LEU A 90 -6.85 15.41 -4.91
CA LEU A 90 -6.75 15.79 -6.32
C LEU A 90 -5.80 16.98 -6.51
N LEU A 91 -5.95 18.00 -5.67
CA LEU A 91 -5.14 19.22 -5.72
C LEU A 91 -3.68 18.95 -5.42
N CYS A 92 -3.36 18.00 -4.55
CA CYS A 92 -1.98 17.55 -4.29
C CYS A 92 -1.46 16.60 -5.37
N ALA A 93 -2.32 15.75 -5.96
CA ALA A 93 -1.92 14.79 -6.98
C ALA A 93 -1.46 15.47 -8.27
N VAL A 94 -2.13 16.54 -8.69
CA VAL A 94 -1.78 17.30 -9.91
C VAL A 94 -0.34 17.87 -9.89
N PRO A 95 0.08 18.67 -8.88
CA PRO A 95 1.44 19.21 -8.82
C PRO A 95 2.48 18.12 -8.65
N VAL A 96 2.21 17.08 -7.84
CA VAL A 96 3.14 15.96 -7.67
C VAL A 96 3.34 15.22 -9.00
N SER A 97 2.26 14.98 -9.76
CA SER A 97 2.33 14.37 -11.08
C SER A 97 3.16 15.23 -12.04
N LEU A 98 2.91 16.54 -12.09
CA LEU A 98 3.68 17.48 -12.93
C LEU A 98 5.17 17.50 -12.55
N CYS A 99 5.49 17.58 -11.25
CA CYS A 99 6.88 17.53 -10.78
C CYS A 99 7.55 16.20 -11.17
N SER A 100 6.87 15.07 -11.00
CA SER A 100 7.41 13.76 -11.36
C SER A 100 7.64 13.62 -12.87
N GLY A 101 6.71 14.11 -13.70
CA GLY A 101 6.84 14.13 -15.16
C GLY A 101 8.00 15.03 -15.62
N PHE A 102 8.15 16.21 -15.01
CA PHE A 102 9.26 17.11 -15.29
C PHE A 102 10.61 16.47 -14.91
N LEU A 103 10.71 15.87 -13.73
CA LEU A 103 11.92 15.14 -13.32
C LEU A 103 12.25 14.00 -14.28
N PHE A 104 11.24 13.23 -14.70
CA PHE A 104 11.43 12.15 -15.68
C PHE A 104 11.91 12.69 -17.03
N ALA A 105 11.37 13.82 -17.50
CA ALA A 105 11.83 14.47 -18.73
C ALA A 105 13.29 14.95 -18.61
N CYS A 106 13.67 15.57 -17.50
CA CYS A 106 15.06 15.96 -17.23
C CYS A 106 16.01 14.76 -17.17
N LEU A 107 15.62 13.68 -16.48
CA LEU A 107 16.38 12.44 -16.41
C LEU A 107 16.51 11.78 -17.80
N GLY A 108 15.46 11.78 -18.61
CA GLY A 108 15.49 11.27 -19.98
C GLY A 108 16.44 12.09 -20.86
N CYS A 109 16.40 13.41 -20.75
CA CYS A 109 17.34 14.31 -21.43
C CYS A 109 18.78 14.00 -20.98
N LEU A 110 19.06 13.98 -19.68
CA LEU A 110 20.38 13.64 -19.13
C LEU A 110 20.84 12.25 -19.59
N HIS A 111 19.94 11.29 -19.67
CA HIS A 111 20.27 9.93 -20.08
C HIS A 111 20.74 9.89 -21.55
N ILE A 112 20.01 10.54 -22.46
CA ILE A 112 20.36 10.57 -23.87
C ILE A 112 21.63 11.39 -24.12
N TRP A 113 21.75 12.56 -23.48
CA TRP A 113 22.83 13.51 -23.76
C TRP A 113 24.10 13.28 -22.94
N CYS A 114 24.00 12.71 -21.74
CA CYS A 114 25.16 12.48 -20.87
C CYS A 114 25.41 10.99 -20.62
N VAL A 115 24.40 10.19 -20.28
CA VAL A 115 24.64 8.79 -19.93
C VAL A 115 25.08 7.97 -21.15
N MET A 116 24.42 8.11 -22.30
CA MET A 116 24.83 7.41 -23.53
C MET A 116 26.28 7.70 -23.94
N PRO A 117 26.73 8.97 -24.06
CA PRO A 117 28.14 9.23 -24.36
C PRO A 117 29.07 8.82 -23.23
N CYS A 118 28.67 8.91 -21.95
CA CYS A 118 29.47 8.37 -20.85
C CYS A 118 29.68 6.86 -20.97
N ILE A 119 28.63 6.09 -21.29
CA ILE A 119 28.75 4.65 -21.51
C ILE A 119 29.68 4.36 -22.69
N GLN A 120 29.55 5.09 -23.79
CA GLN A 120 30.44 4.97 -24.94
C GLN A 120 31.90 5.33 -24.59
N MET A 121 32.14 6.39 -23.82
CA MET A 121 33.48 6.73 -23.34
C MET A 121 34.04 5.64 -22.45
N CYS A 122 33.24 5.08 -21.54
CA CYS A 122 33.66 3.97 -20.69
C CYS A 122 34.00 2.73 -21.52
N THR A 123 33.21 2.38 -22.54
CA THR A 123 33.51 1.21 -23.38
C THR A 123 34.77 1.43 -24.23
N MET A 124 35.04 2.65 -24.68
CA MET A 124 36.29 3.00 -25.37
C MET A 124 37.50 3.03 -24.43
N ALA A 125 37.31 3.36 -23.16
CA ALA A 125 38.38 3.36 -22.14
C ALA A 125 38.67 1.97 -21.54
N MET A 126 37.76 1.00 -21.70
CA MET A 126 37.93 -0.36 -21.16
C MET A 126 39.18 -1.10 -21.68
N PRO A 127 39.50 -1.10 -22.99
CA PRO A 127 40.67 -1.82 -23.51
C PRO A 127 42.02 -1.37 -22.91
N PRO A 128 42.38 -0.07 -22.86
CA PRO A 128 43.64 0.35 -22.26
C PRO A 128 43.68 0.10 -20.75
N VAL A 129 42.54 0.22 -20.04
CA VAL A 129 42.46 -0.12 -18.61
C VAL A 129 42.73 -1.61 -18.38
N ARG A 130 42.19 -2.49 -19.23
CA ARG A 130 42.47 -3.94 -19.16
C ARG A 130 43.93 -4.26 -19.42
N ILE A 131 44.56 -3.58 -20.39
CA ILE A 131 45.98 -3.75 -20.69
C ILE A 131 46.83 -3.29 -19.51
N LEU A 132 46.57 -2.09 -18.97
CA LEU A 132 47.25 -1.57 -17.78
C LEU A 132 47.11 -2.52 -16.59
N TRP A 133 45.90 -3.04 -16.36
CA TRP A 133 45.64 -4.00 -15.29
C TRP A 133 46.42 -5.30 -15.49
N ALA A 134 46.41 -5.86 -16.70
CA ALA A 134 47.19 -7.04 -17.04
C ALA A 134 48.70 -6.81 -16.85
N SER A 135 49.22 -5.65 -17.25
CA SER A 135 50.63 -5.28 -17.03
C SER A 135 50.99 -5.16 -15.55
N ILE A 136 50.12 -4.57 -14.73
CA ILE A 136 50.34 -4.49 -13.28
C ILE A 136 50.37 -5.90 -12.67
N LEU A 137 49.44 -6.76 -13.07
CA LEU A 137 49.42 -8.15 -12.63
C LEU A 137 50.68 -8.89 -13.07
N ASP A 138 51.14 -8.72 -14.29
CA ASP A 138 52.35 -9.39 -14.77
C ASP A 138 53.60 -8.92 -14.01
N VAL A 139 53.73 -7.62 -13.74
CA VAL A 139 54.89 -7.07 -13.02
C VAL A 139 54.89 -7.42 -11.53
N LEU A 140 53.73 -7.48 -10.89
CA LEU A 140 53.64 -7.70 -9.43
C LEU A 140 53.33 -9.15 -9.07
N ILE A 141 52.28 -9.70 -9.66
CA ILE A 141 51.76 -11.03 -9.31
C ILE A 141 52.68 -12.12 -9.89
N ALA A 142 53.14 -12.02 -11.15
CA ALA A 142 53.96 -13.08 -11.74
C ALA A 142 55.25 -13.40 -10.96
N PRO A 143 56.09 -12.42 -10.53
CA PRO A 143 57.29 -12.73 -9.76
C PRO A 143 56.97 -13.23 -8.35
N LEU A 144 55.89 -12.76 -7.71
CA LEU A 144 55.46 -13.23 -6.39
C LEU A 144 55.07 -14.70 -6.43
N PHE A 145 54.22 -15.09 -7.37
CA PHE A 145 53.77 -16.47 -7.53
C PHE A 145 54.90 -17.38 -8.02
N THR A 146 55.80 -16.88 -8.87
CA THR A 146 56.99 -17.65 -9.28
C THR A 146 57.91 -17.92 -8.09
N SER A 147 58.11 -16.92 -7.22
CA SER A 147 58.93 -17.06 -6.01
C SER A 147 58.29 -18.02 -5.01
N LEU A 148 56.99 -17.88 -4.73
CA LEU A 148 56.23 -18.79 -3.89
C LEU A 148 56.25 -20.23 -4.44
N GLY A 149 56.08 -20.39 -5.75
CA GLY A 149 56.18 -21.68 -6.43
C GLY A 149 57.57 -22.32 -6.25
N ARG A 150 58.65 -21.54 -6.33
CA ARG A 150 60.01 -22.04 -6.04
C ARG A 150 60.22 -22.39 -4.57
N CYS A 151 59.70 -21.61 -3.64
CA CYS A 151 59.76 -21.93 -2.21
C CYS A 151 59.00 -23.23 -1.88
N CYS A 152 57.81 -23.43 -2.46
CA CYS A 152 57.00 -24.63 -2.25
C CYS A 152 57.53 -25.85 -3.00
N SER A 153 58.23 -25.68 -4.13
CA SER A 153 58.86 -26.78 -4.89
C SER A 153 59.96 -27.49 -4.10
N ALA A 154 60.58 -26.81 -3.13
CA ALA A 154 61.57 -27.43 -2.24
C ALA A 154 60.97 -28.44 -1.23
N ILE A 155 59.63 -28.52 -1.11
CA ILE A 155 58.95 -29.40 -0.17
C ILE A 155 58.52 -30.67 -0.92
N TYR A 156 59.36 -31.70 -0.89
CA TYR A 156 59.03 -33.04 -1.40
C TYR A 156 58.21 -33.81 -0.36
N LEU A 157 56.92 -34.03 -0.63
CA LEU A 157 56.07 -34.91 0.18
C LEU A 157 56.16 -36.35 -0.33
N THR A 158 56.83 -37.22 0.41
CA THR A 158 56.80 -38.68 0.18
C THR A 158 55.60 -39.27 0.91
N VAL A 159 54.53 -39.58 0.18
CA VAL A 159 53.35 -40.28 0.73
C VAL A 159 53.67 -41.77 0.84
N THR A 160 53.84 -42.26 2.07
CA THR A 160 53.87 -43.70 2.36
C THR A 160 52.43 -44.19 2.53
N GLN A 161 51.95 -44.97 1.56
CA GLN A 161 50.71 -45.74 1.67
C GLN A 161 50.96 -46.96 2.57
N LYS A 162 50.07 -47.18 3.54
CA LYS A 162 50.14 -48.25 4.55
C LYS A 162 49.14 -49.35 4.23
#